data_AF-A0A0Q0F1Y1-F1
#
_entry.id   AF-A0A0Q0F1Y1-F1
#
_cell.length_a   1.000
_cell.length_b   1.000
_cell.length_c   1.000
_cell.angle_alpha   90.00
_cell.angle_beta   90.00
_cell.angle_gamma   90.00
#
_symmetry.space_group_name_H-M   'P 1'
#
loop_
_entity.id
_entity.type
_entity.pdbx_description
1 polymer ?
#
loop_
_entity_poly.entity_id
_entity_poly.type
_entity_poly.pdbx_seq_one_letter_code
_entity_poly.pdbx_strand_id
1 'polypeptide(L)'
;MSECESELQFELSGLVAGLTARARVSIKALNLGDTHDSNRGLVGERKRMIDALLFSCSMNPGELLVEEDDVLDLLKDELLESDAQRLLQAFSPVLVNVIRSIQAARYS
;
A
#
# COMPACT_ATOMS: atom_id res chain seq x y z
N MET A 1 -3.95 -1.67 18.27
CA MET A 1 -3.91 -0.79 17.08
C MET A 1 -2.98 -1.30 15.97
N SER A 2 -2.36 -2.48 16.09
CA SER A 2 -1.53 -3.10 15.05
C SER A 2 -2.30 -3.95 14.03
N GLU A 3 -3.62 -4.00 14.16
CA GLU A 3 -4.46 -4.98 13.46
C GLU A 3 -4.57 -4.61 11.98
N CYS A 4 -4.80 -3.35 11.62
CA CYS A 4 -4.90 -2.94 10.22
C CYS A 4 -3.60 -3.19 9.42
N GLU A 5 -2.42 -3.00 10.03
CA GLU A 5 -1.13 -3.17 9.35
C GLU A 5 -0.77 -4.63 9.08
N SER A 6 -1.37 -5.55 9.85
CA SER A 6 -1.10 -6.99 9.80
C SER A 6 -2.25 -7.79 9.19
N GLU A 7 -3.45 -7.23 9.12
CA GLU A 7 -4.63 -7.91 8.60
C GLU A 7 -5.07 -7.43 7.21
N LEU A 8 -4.56 -6.29 6.76
CA LEU A 8 -4.84 -5.76 5.43
C LEU A 8 -3.58 -5.80 4.56
N GLN A 9 -3.76 -6.21 3.32
CA GLN A 9 -2.76 -6.12 2.27
C GLN A 9 -3.28 -5.18 1.19
N PHE A 10 -2.50 -4.15 0.88
CA PHE A 10 -2.78 -3.21 -0.20
C PHE A 10 -1.97 -3.57 -1.44
N GLU A 11 -2.51 -3.21 -2.60
CA GLU A 11 -1.88 -3.47 -3.89
C GLU A 11 -1.65 -2.17 -4.68
N LEU A 12 -0.68 -2.20 -5.62
CA LEU A 12 -0.46 -1.11 -6.60
C LEU A 12 -1.68 -0.83 -7.49
N SER A 13 -2.57 -1.81 -7.64
CA SER A 13 -3.85 -1.69 -8.32
C SER A 13 -4.82 -0.77 -7.59
N GLY A 14 -4.56 -0.46 -6.31
CA GLY A 14 -5.49 0.19 -5.41
C GLY A 14 -6.49 -0.77 -4.76
N LEU A 15 -6.38 -2.09 -4.96
CA LEU A 15 -7.18 -3.09 -4.25
C LEU A 15 -6.71 -3.25 -2.80
N VAL A 16 -7.59 -3.82 -1.97
CA VAL A 16 -7.26 -4.23 -0.60
C VAL A 16 -7.76 -5.65 -0.32
N ALA A 17 -6.88 -6.50 0.17
CA ALA A 17 -7.18 -7.86 0.59
C ALA A 17 -7.14 -8.00 2.11
N GLY A 18 -8.03 -8.84 2.65
CA GLY A 18 -8.06 -9.19 4.07
C GLY A 18 -7.32 -10.49 4.32
N LEU A 19 -6.28 -10.46 5.16
CA LEU A 19 -5.48 -11.63 5.51
C LEU A 19 -6.20 -12.50 6.55
N THR A 20 -7.05 -11.91 7.39
CA THR A 20 -7.87 -12.64 8.38
C THR A 20 -9.34 -12.73 7.97
N ALA A 21 -10.06 -13.69 8.56
CA ALA A 21 -11.48 -13.86 8.29
C ALA A 21 -12.29 -12.60 8.63
N ARG A 22 -11.98 -11.94 9.76
CA ARG A 22 -12.66 -10.71 10.15
C ARG A 22 -12.36 -9.56 9.18
N ALA A 23 -11.12 -9.42 8.73
CA ALA A 23 -10.74 -8.37 7.78
C ALA A 23 -11.46 -8.53 6.43
N ARG A 24 -11.58 -9.77 5.92
CA ARG A 24 -12.38 -10.05 4.71
C ARG A 24 -13.84 -9.66 4.86
N VAL A 25 -14.44 -9.98 6.01
CA VAL A 25 -15.83 -9.60 6.30
C VAL A 25 -15.97 -8.07 6.36
N SER A 26 -15.06 -7.38 7.03
CA SER A 26 -15.05 -5.92 7.14
C SER A 26 -14.89 -5.24 5.78
N ILE A 27 -13.94 -5.68 4.95
CA ILE A 27 -13.73 -5.14 3.60
C ILE A 27 -15.00 -5.26 2.77
N LYS A 28 -15.65 -6.42 2.78
CA LYS A 28 -16.89 -6.65 2.04
C LYS A 28 -18.05 -5.81 2.58
N ALA A 29 -18.22 -5.78 3.90
CA ALA A 29 -19.30 -5.03 4.55
C ALA A 29 -19.18 -3.52 4.34
N LEU A 30 -17.95 -2.99 4.35
CA LEU A 30 -17.65 -1.57 4.14
C LEU A 30 -17.39 -1.22 2.66
N ASN A 31 -17.42 -2.21 1.77
CA ASN A 31 -17.18 -2.05 0.33
C ASN A 31 -15.83 -1.36 0.03
N LEU A 32 -14.73 -1.86 0.62
CA LEU A 32 -13.40 -1.21 0.56
C LEU A 32 -12.60 -1.51 -0.72
N GLY A 33 -13.18 -2.23 -1.68
CA GLY A 33 -12.55 -2.57 -2.96
C GLY A 33 -11.64 -3.79 -2.86
N ASP A 34 -12.22 -4.96 -2.54
CA ASP A 34 -11.55 -6.27 -2.62
C ASP A 34 -11.51 -6.85 -4.04
N THR A 35 -12.33 -6.31 -4.95
CA THR A 35 -12.38 -6.70 -6.36
C THR A 35 -12.44 -5.45 -7.22
N HIS A 36 -12.05 -5.57 -8.50
CA HIS A 36 -12.13 -4.44 -9.43
C HIS A 36 -13.56 -3.93 -9.69
N ASP A 37 -14.58 -4.75 -9.44
CA ASP A 37 -15.98 -4.33 -9.57
C ASP A 37 -16.49 -3.66 -8.28
N SER A 38 -15.96 -4.03 -7.12
CA SER A 38 -16.29 -3.43 -5.83
C SER A 38 -15.65 -2.04 -5.70
N ASN A 39 -16.51 -1.03 -5.55
CA ASN A 39 -16.10 0.35 -5.27
C ASN A 39 -14.97 0.88 -6.18
N ARG A 40 -15.18 0.74 -7.49
CA ARG A 40 -14.27 1.22 -8.54
C ARG A 40 -13.73 2.63 -8.32
N GLY A 41 -14.56 3.54 -7.80
CA GLY A 41 -14.16 4.90 -7.46
C GLY A 41 -13.06 4.92 -6.40
N LEU A 42 -13.26 4.22 -5.28
CA LEU A 42 -12.27 4.13 -4.21
C LEU A 42 -10.98 3.44 -4.66
N VAL A 43 -11.08 2.34 -5.41
CA VAL A 43 -9.91 1.63 -5.96
C VAL A 43 -9.10 2.57 -6.85
N GLY A 44 -9.77 3.30 -7.75
CA GLY A 44 -9.13 4.26 -8.64
C GLY A 44 -8.48 5.45 -7.91
N GLU A 45 -9.14 6.00 -6.89
CA GLU A 45 -8.54 7.07 -6.06
C GLU A 45 -7.32 6.55 -5.30
N ARG A 46 -7.42 5.37 -4.68
CA ARG A 46 -6.29 4.77 -3.96
C ARG A 46 -5.10 4.57 -4.88
N LYS A 47 -5.32 4.04 -6.09
CA LYS A 47 -4.28 3.91 -7.10
C LYS A 47 -3.65 5.25 -7.46
N ARG A 48 -4.45 6.29 -7.72
CA ARG A 48 -3.93 7.64 -8.02
C ARG A 48 -3.06 8.19 -6.89
N MET A 49 -3.48 7.99 -5.64
CA MET A 49 -2.73 8.47 -4.47
C MET A 49 -1.41 7.71 -4.28
N ILE A 50 -1.41 6.39 -4.51
CA ILE A 50 -0.20 5.57 -4.53
C ILE A 50 0.76 6.04 -5.64
N ASP A 51 0.25 6.20 -6.86
CA ASP A 51 1.05 6.62 -8.01
C ASP A 51 1.64 8.02 -7.76
N ALA A 52 0.85 8.97 -7.25
CA ALA A 52 1.31 10.31 -6.91
C ALA A 52 2.38 10.33 -5.81
N LEU A 53 2.24 9.48 -4.79
CA LEU A 53 3.22 9.35 -3.71
C LEU A 53 4.54 8.80 -4.25
N LEU A 54 4.50 7.75 -5.09
CA LEU A 54 5.68 7.20 -5.75
C LEU A 54 6.42 8.26 -6.58
N PHE A 55 5.70 9.04 -7.38
CA PHE A 55 6.30 10.13 -8.14
C PHE A 55 6.93 11.20 -7.23
N SER A 56 6.36 11.47 -6.05
CA SER A 56 6.95 12.41 -5.10
C SER A 56 8.27 11.91 -4.50
N CYS A 57 8.44 10.59 -4.41
CA CYS A 57 9.69 9.92 -4.05
C CYS A 57 10.59 9.64 -5.26
N SER A 58 10.37 10.34 -6.39
CA SER A 58 11.12 10.16 -7.65
C SER A 58 11.13 8.73 -8.20
N MET A 59 10.10 7.93 -7.92
CA MET A 59 9.98 6.55 -8.39
C MET A 59 8.75 6.35 -9.28
N ASN A 60 8.89 5.59 -10.37
CA ASN A 60 7.75 5.22 -11.20
C ASN A 60 7.07 3.92 -10.69
N PRO A 61 5.73 3.83 -10.69
CA PRO A 61 5.03 2.58 -10.36
C PRO A 61 5.48 1.35 -11.17
N GLY A 62 5.90 1.53 -12.43
CA GLY A 62 6.41 0.45 -13.28
C GLY A 62 7.80 -0.05 -12.88
N GLU A 63 8.61 0.81 -12.25
CA GLU A 63 9.96 0.49 -11.79
C GLU A 63 9.91 -0.28 -10.45
N LEU A 64 8.97 0.07 -9.57
CA LEU A 64 8.86 -0.49 -8.23
C LEU A 64 8.90 -2.03 -8.17
N LEU A 65 8.29 -2.72 -9.14
CA LEU A 65 8.23 -4.19 -9.18
C LEU A 65 9.58 -4.84 -9.53
N VAL A 66 10.47 -4.11 -10.20
CA VAL A 66 11.77 -4.62 -10.69
C VAL A 66 12.96 -4.07 -9.90
N GLU A 67 12.77 -3.03 -9.07
CA GLU A 67 13.82 -2.49 -8.21
C GLU A 67 14.35 -3.51 -7.19
N GLU A 68 15.62 -3.40 -6.84
CA GLU A 68 16.27 -4.27 -5.85
C GLU A 68 15.77 -3.98 -4.42
N ASP A 69 15.85 -4.99 -3.54
CA ASP A 69 15.34 -4.85 -2.17
C ASP A 69 16.04 -3.74 -1.37
N ASP A 70 17.33 -3.48 -1.61
CA ASP A 70 18.07 -2.39 -0.98
C ASP A 70 17.50 -1.01 -1.35
N VAL A 71 17.04 -0.84 -2.60
CA VAL A 71 16.38 0.38 -3.07
C VAL A 71 14.99 0.50 -2.45
N LEU A 72 14.26 -0.61 -2.38
CA LEU A 72 12.94 -0.67 -1.77
C LEU A 72 12.98 -0.38 -0.26
N ASP A 73 14.03 -0.80 0.44
CA ASP A 73 14.25 -0.51 1.85
C ASP A 73 14.57 0.97 2.08
N LEU A 74 15.41 1.58 1.23
CA LEU A 74 15.65 3.03 1.29
C LEU A 74 14.36 3.85 1.09
N LEU A 75 13.54 3.47 0.12
CA LEU A 75 12.24 4.10 -0.10
C LEU A 75 11.30 3.92 1.10
N LYS A 76 11.27 2.74 1.72
CA LYS A 76 10.48 2.50 2.92
C LYS A 76 10.92 3.41 4.07
N ASP A 77 12.23 3.58 4.25
CA ASP A 77 12.76 4.43 5.31
C ASP A 77 12.34 5.90 5.08
N GLU A 78 12.46 6.40 3.86
CA GLU A 78 11.97 7.74 3.48
C GLU A 78 10.46 7.91 3.76
N LEU A 79 9.64 6.92 3.39
CA LEU A 79 8.19 6.94 3.63
C LEU A 79 7.81 6.88 5.12
N LEU A 80 8.72 6.40 5.98
CA LEU A 80 8.52 6.33 7.42
C LEU A 80 9.10 7.55 8.15
N GLU A 81 9.75 8.48 7.44
CA GLU A 81 10.15 9.76 8.00
C GLU A 81 8.92 10.63 8.30
N SER A 82 8.89 11.19 9.50
CA SER A 82 7.81 12.08 9.94
C SER A 82 8.20 13.53 9.73
N ASP A 83 7.21 14.37 9.42
CA ASP A 83 7.38 15.81 9.30
C ASP A 83 7.65 16.50 10.66
N ALA A 84 7.76 17.83 10.64
CA ALA A 84 7.97 18.64 11.85
C ALA A 84 6.83 18.49 12.89
N GLN A 85 5.65 18.07 12.46
CA GLN A 85 4.47 17.80 13.27
C GLN A 85 4.39 16.35 13.75
N ARG A 86 5.40 15.52 13.43
CA ARG A 86 5.47 14.09 13.73
C ARG A 86 4.38 13.28 13.02
N LEU A 87 3.99 13.71 11.83
CA LEU A 87 3.04 13.02 10.98
C LEU A 87 3.77 12.42 9.78
N LEU A 88 3.35 11.22 9.39
CA LEU A 88 3.76 10.64 8.11
C LEU A 88 3.01 11.34 6.98
N GLN A 89 3.65 11.41 5.82
CA GLN A 89 2.95 11.80 4.60
C GLN A 89 1.76 10.87 4.37
N ALA A 90 0.64 11.43 3.92
CA ALA A 90 -0.58 10.66 3.68
C ALA A 90 -0.30 9.49 2.72
N PHE A 91 -0.87 8.33 3.01
CA PHE A 91 -0.69 7.07 2.26
C PHE A 91 0.68 6.40 2.38
N SER A 92 1.65 6.96 3.10
CA SER A 92 2.95 6.28 3.31
C SER A 92 2.83 4.90 3.94
N PRO A 93 2.00 4.66 4.98
CA PRO A 93 1.82 3.31 5.52
C PRO A 93 1.23 2.31 4.51
N VAL A 94 0.41 2.79 3.58
CA VAL A 94 -0.17 1.96 2.51
C VAL A 94 0.91 1.55 1.52
N LEU A 95 1.74 2.49 1.09
CA LEU A 95 2.83 2.18 0.16
C LEU A 95 3.91 1.29 0.81
N VAL A 96 4.23 1.50 2.09
CA VAL A 96 5.11 0.59 2.85
C VAL A 96 4.54 -0.83 2.90
N ASN A 97 3.23 -0.99 3.08
CA ASN A 97 2.56 -2.30 3.04
C ASN A 97 2.65 -2.96 1.65
N VAL A 98 2.50 -2.18 0.58
CA VAL A 98 2.69 -2.65 -0.80
C VAL A 98 4.12 -3.14 -1.02
N ILE A 99 5.13 -2.35 -0.62
CA ILE A 99 6.55 -2.71 -0.79
C ILE A 99 6.89 -4.00 -0.04
N ARG A 100 6.44 -4.12 1.22
CA ARG A 100 6.60 -5.36 2.01
C ARG A 100 5.99 -6.57 1.32
N SER A 101 4.83 -6.39 0.67
CA SER A 101 4.16 -7.47 -0.06
C SER A 101 4.92 -7.89 -1.32
N ILE A 102 5.50 -6.94 -2.04
CA ILE A 102 6.38 -7.20 -3.19
C ILE A 102 7.62 -7.98 -2.74
N GLN A 103 8.30 -7.51 -1.70
CA GLN A 103 9.48 -8.19 -1.12
C GLN A 103 9.12 -9.62 -0.67
N ALA A 104 8.01 -9.81 0.06
CA ALA A 104 7.57 -11.13 0.50
C ALA A 104 7.29 -12.09 -0.66
N ALA A 105 6.70 -11.62 -1.75
CA ALA A 105 6.39 -12.42 -2.94
C ALA A 105 7.64 -12.86 -3.73
N ARG A 106 8.79 -12.19 -3.55
CA ARG A 106 10.06 -12.57 -4.20
C ARG A 106 10.71 -13.79 -3.55
N TYR A 107 10.40 -14.06 -2.28
CA TYR A 107 11.00 -15.13 -1.49
C TYR A 107 10.04 -16.25 -1.13
N SER A 108 8.81 -16.23 -1.67
CA SER A 108 7.78 -17.26 -1.49
C SER A 108 7.83 -18.32 -2.59
#